data_AF-A0A2V9N3B5-F1
#
_entry.id   AF-A0A2V9N3B5-F1
#
_cell.length_a   1.000
_cell.length_b   1.000
_cell.length_c   1.000
_cell.angle_alpha   90.00
_cell.angle_beta   90.00
_cell.angle_gamma   90.00
#
_symmetry.space_group_name_H-M   'P 1'
#
loop_
_entity.id
_entity.type
_entity.pdbx_description
1 polymer ?
#
loop_
_entity_poly.entity_id
_entity_poly.type
_entity_poly.pdbx_seq_one_letter_code
_entity_poly.pdbx_strand_id
1 'polypeptide(L)'
;LEVLGSDGFRLAIAERVAKKSQPPPLEIMPDLIARALAQRDIDRAIRLLESKKDRGIFNANDMFLLTYLYCLNGSLEKAEGLAATNANSIKKDWFIDWLWGKLENDFGFHPPTNHE
;
A
#
# COMPACT_ATOMS: atom_id res chain seq x y z
N LEU A 1 -12.37 -24.60 7.85
CA LEU A 1 -10.91 -24.66 8.04
C LEU A 1 -10.13 -24.97 6.75
N GLU A 2 -10.79 -25.27 5.62
CA GLU A 2 -10.11 -25.54 4.33
C GLU A 2 -9.53 -24.30 3.63
N VAL A 3 -10.03 -23.09 3.96
CA VAL A 3 -9.59 -21.83 3.33
C VAL A 3 -8.13 -21.49 3.68
N LEU A 4 -7.67 -21.79 4.90
CA LEU A 4 -6.29 -21.50 5.35
C LEU A 4 -5.23 -22.30 4.57
N GLY A 5 -5.57 -23.50 4.10
CA GLY A 5 -4.68 -24.31 3.28
C GLY A 5 -4.55 -23.80 1.85
N SER A 6 -5.62 -23.20 1.30
CA SER A 6 -5.62 -22.62 -0.04
C SER A 6 -4.76 -21.35 -0.12
N ASP A 7 -4.89 -20.48 0.88
CA ASP A 7 -4.14 -19.21 0.91
C ASP A 7 -2.63 -19.44 1.09
N GLY A 8 -2.25 -20.37 1.97
CA GLY A 8 -0.83 -20.76 2.12
C GLY A 8 -0.23 -21.38 0.87
N PHE A 9 -1.01 -22.18 0.13
CA PHE A 9 -0.58 -22.77 -1.13
C PHE A 9 -0.42 -21.73 -2.25
N ARG A 10 -1.40 -20.83 -2.42
CA ARG A 10 -1.32 -19.71 -3.37
C ARG A 10 -0.10 -18.85 -3.09
N LEU A 11 0.17 -18.58 -1.81
CA LEU A 11 1.32 -17.79 -1.41
C LEU A 11 2.66 -18.46 -1.77
N ALA A 12 2.78 -19.77 -1.52
CA ALA A 12 3.99 -20.51 -1.87
C ALA A 12 4.25 -20.49 -3.39
N ILE A 13 3.20 -20.53 -4.22
CA ILE A 13 3.32 -20.37 -5.68
C ILE A 13 3.79 -18.96 -6.02
N ALA A 14 3.17 -17.92 -5.45
CA ALA A 14 3.54 -16.52 -5.66
C ALA A 14 5.03 -16.28 -5.38
N GLU A 15 5.54 -16.77 -4.25
CA GLU A 15 6.97 -16.64 -3.92
C GLU A 15 7.89 -17.32 -4.95
N ARG A 16 7.52 -18.53 -5.39
CA ARG A 16 8.32 -19.29 -6.36
C ARG A 16 8.37 -18.58 -7.71
N VAL A 17 7.26 -17.98 -8.13
CA VAL A 17 7.19 -17.19 -9.36
C VAL A 17 7.98 -15.89 -9.21
N ALA A 18 7.84 -15.16 -8.10
CA ALA A 18 8.57 -13.92 -7.84
C ALA A 18 10.10 -14.09 -7.83
N LYS A 19 10.61 -15.26 -7.40
CA LYS A 19 12.05 -15.58 -7.48
C LYS A 19 12.56 -15.74 -8.92
N LYS A 20 11.67 -15.99 -9.87
CA LYS A 20 12.01 -16.24 -11.28
C LYS A 20 11.75 -15.03 -12.19
N SER A 21 11.11 -13.98 -11.70
CA SER A 21 10.80 -12.79 -12.48
C SER A 21 10.93 -11.53 -11.63
N GLN A 22 11.75 -10.59 -12.11
CA GLN A 22 11.85 -9.25 -11.55
C GLN A 22 11.50 -8.23 -12.64
N PRO A 23 10.45 -7.41 -12.43
CA PRO A 23 9.61 -7.36 -11.24
C PRO A 23 8.51 -8.47 -11.26
N PRO A 24 7.92 -8.84 -10.10
CA PRO A 24 6.97 -9.97 -10.03
C PRO A 24 5.72 -9.75 -10.90
N PRO A 25 5.06 -10.82 -11.42
CA PRO A 25 3.82 -10.71 -12.18
C PRO A 25 2.70 -10.09 -11.34
N LEU A 26 1.78 -9.39 -12.00
CA LEU A 26 0.77 -8.56 -11.34
C LEU A 26 -0.24 -9.40 -10.57
N GLU A 27 -0.55 -10.59 -11.08
CA GLU A 27 -1.54 -11.53 -10.55
C GLU A 27 -1.17 -12.01 -9.15
N ILE A 28 0.13 -12.06 -8.83
CA ILE A 28 0.63 -12.54 -7.54
C ILE A 28 0.97 -11.41 -6.58
N MET A 29 0.93 -10.15 -7.02
CA MET A 29 1.30 -9.01 -6.17
C MET A 29 0.45 -8.87 -4.91
N PRO A 30 -0.88 -9.05 -4.94
CA PRO A 30 -1.69 -8.99 -3.72
C PRO A 30 -1.22 -9.98 -2.64
N ASP A 31 -0.91 -11.23 -3.02
CA ASP A 31 -0.43 -12.26 -2.09
C ASP A 31 0.94 -11.90 -1.50
N LEU A 32 1.84 -11.35 -2.34
CA LEU A 32 3.15 -10.91 -1.89
C LEU A 32 3.06 -9.72 -0.92
N ILE A 33 2.16 -8.76 -1.17
CA ILE A 33 1.92 -7.62 -0.27
C ILE A 33 1.32 -8.12 1.04
N ALA A 34 0.30 -8.97 0.99
CA ALA A 34 -0.34 -9.54 2.18
C ALA A 34 0.68 -10.29 3.06
N ARG A 35 1.59 -11.06 2.45
CA ARG A 35 2.67 -11.73 3.19
C ARG A 35 3.67 -10.75 3.79
N ALA A 36 4.11 -9.74 3.04
CA ALA A 36 5.03 -8.74 3.56
C ALA A 36 4.42 -8.04 4.79
N LEU A 37 3.13 -7.68 4.73
CA LEU A 37 2.39 -7.13 5.86
C LEU A 37 2.29 -8.12 7.03
N ALA A 38 1.95 -9.39 6.78
CA ALA A 38 1.89 -10.43 7.82
C ALA A 38 3.24 -10.66 8.52
N GLN A 39 4.34 -10.46 7.79
CA GLN A 39 5.71 -10.56 8.30
C GLN A 39 6.22 -9.26 8.93
N ARG A 40 5.42 -8.18 8.89
CA ARG A 40 5.81 -6.81 9.27
C ARG A 40 7.04 -6.31 8.51
N ASP A 41 7.25 -6.82 7.30
CA ASP A 41 8.30 -6.38 6.38
C ASP A 41 7.79 -5.15 5.60
N ILE A 42 7.82 -4.01 6.28
CA ILE A 42 7.26 -2.74 5.80
C ILE A 42 7.98 -2.27 4.53
N ASP A 43 9.30 -2.37 4.50
CA ASP A 43 10.11 -1.98 3.33
C ASP A 43 9.74 -2.80 2.09
N ARG A 44 9.54 -4.11 2.25
CA ARG A 44 9.12 -4.96 1.13
C ARG A 44 7.70 -4.64 0.66
N ALA A 45 6.77 -4.39 1.58
CA ALA A 45 5.41 -4.00 1.22
C ALA A 45 5.40 -2.68 0.43
N ILE A 46 6.18 -1.69 0.87
CA ILE A 46 6.38 -0.41 0.18
C ILE A 46 6.92 -0.65 -1.23
N ARG A 47 8.01 -1.39 -1.39
CA ARG A 47 8.62 -1.66 -2.71
C ARG A 47 7.64 -2.34 -3.68
N LEU A 48 6.81 -3.25 -3.19
CA LEU A 48 5.80 -3.92 -4.00
C LEU A 48 4.73 -2.92 -4.46
N LEU A 49 4.22 -2.08 -3.56
CA LEU A 49 3.23 -1.05 -3.89
C LEU A 49 3.78 0.03 -4.82
N GLU A 50 5.01 0.51 -4.61
CA GLU A 50 5.71 1.41 -5.54
C GLU A 50 5.80 0.78 -6.93
N SER A 51 6.14 -0.51 -7.04
CA SER A 51 6.19 -1.17 -8.35
C SER A 51 4.82 -1.38 -9.02
N LYS A 52 3.70 -1.38 -8.27
CA LYS A 52 2.34 -1.30 -8.84
C LYS A 52 2.07 0.10 -9.38
N LYS A 53 2.49 1.13 -8.65
CA LYS A 53 2.43 2.55 -9.06
C LYS A 53 3.15 2.78 -10.37
N ASP A 54 4.40 2.33 -10.47
CA ASP A 54 5.24 2.51 -11.66
C ASP A 54 4.72 1.77 -12.89
N ARG A 55 3.88 0.72 -12.68
CA ARG A 55 3.23 -0.04 -13.75
C ARG A 55 1.80 0.43 -14.07
N GLY A 56 1.33 1.51 -13.44
CA GLY A 56 0.03 2.13 -13.71
C GLY A 56 -1.19 1.33 -13.21
N ILE A 57 -1.01 0.34 -12.33
CA ILE A 57 -2.09 -0.52 -11.80
C ILE A 57 -2.24 -0.26 -10.30
N PHE A 58 -2.35 1.03 -9.97
CA PHE A 58 -2.37 1.56 -8.62
C PHE A 58 -3.74 2.18 -8.37
N ASN A 59 -4.49 1.57 -7.46
CA ASN A 59 -5.84 2.03 -7.13
C ASN A 59 -5.85 2.85 -5.83
N ALA A 60 -7.03 3.35 -5.45
CA ALA A 60 -7.18 4.15 -4.23
C ALA A 60 -6.76 3.40 -2.96
N ASN A 61 -7.08 2.11 -2.83
CA ASN A 61 -6.69 1.30 -1.66
C ASN A 61 -5.17 1.12 -1.59
N ASP A 62 -4.52 0.87 -2.73
CA ASP A 62 -3.06 0.81 -2.82
C ASP A 62 -2.44 2.16 -2.41
N MET A 63 -3.08 3.28 -2.79
CA MET A 63 -2.67 4.62 -2.39
C MET A 63 -2.78 4.84 -0.88
N PHE A 64 -3.94 4.57 -0.27
CA PHE A 64 -4.11 4.73 1.18
C PHE A 64 -3.17 3.84 1.98
N LEU A 65 -3.01 2.58 1.55
CA LEU A 65 -2.07 1.67 2.18
C LEU A 65 -0.63 2.16 2.05
N LEU A 66 -0.20 2.59 0.86
CA LEU A 66 1.16 3.09 0.66
C LEU A 66 1.42 4.37 1.46
N THR A 67 0.47 5.30 1.51
CA THR A 67 0.55 6.50 2.34
C THR A 67 0.74 6.14 3.82
N TYR A 68 -0.08 5.20 4.34
CA TYR A 68 0.05 4.71 5.72
C TYR A 68 1.42 4.07 5.98
N LEU A 69 1.90 3.21 5.08
CA LEU A 69 3.19 2.54 5.23
C LEU A 69 4.38 3.51 5.16
N TYR A 70 4.29 4.58 4.36
CA TYR A 70 5.30 5.63 4.37
C TYR A 70 5.37 6.35 5.71
N CYS A 71 4.23 6.72 6.30
CA CYS A 71 4.20 7.29 7.65
C CYS A 71 4.83 6.31 8.67
N LEU A 72 4.48 5.02 8.57
CA LEU A 72 4.98 3.98 9.47
C LEU A 72 6.50 3.78 9.39
N ASN A 73 7.08 3.98 8.20
CA ASN A 73 8.53 3.89 7.98
C ASN A 73 9.25 5.26 8.08
N GLY A 74 8.58 6.30 8.60
CA GLY A 74 9.14 7.64 8.78
C GLY A 74 9.37 8.44 7.49
N SER A 75 8.90 7.93 6.34
CA SER A 75 9.03 8.60 5.03
C SER A 75 7.88 9.61 4.80
N LEU A 76 7.71 10.56 5.72
CA LEU A 76 6.54 11.44 5.76
C LEU A 76 6.36 12.28 4.49
N GLU A 77 7.44 12.84 3.95
CA GLU A 77 7.41 13.63 2.72
C GLU A 77 6.85 12.84 1.52
N LYS A 78 7.18 11.53 1.44
CA LYS A 78 6.63 10.65 0.40
C LYS A 78 5.13 10.40 0.61
N ALA A 79 4.70 10.28 1.87
CA ALA A 79 3.29 10.09 2.20
C ALA A 79 2.46 11.31 1.79
N GLU A 80 2.89 12.50 2.22
CA GLU A 80 2.21 13.77 1.94
C GLU A 80 2.22 14.08 0.44
N GLY A 81 3.37 13.91 -0.22
CA GLY A 81 3.47 14.09 -1.67
C GLY A 81 2.56 13.13 -2.46
N LEU A 82 2.41 11.88 -2.00
CA LEU A 82 1.50 10.91 -2.62
C LEU A 82 0.04 11.32 -2.44
N ALA A 83 -0.36 11.72 -1.22
CA ALA A 83 -1.72 12.16 -0.93
C ALA A 83 -2.08 13.44 -1.70
N ALA A 84 -1.17 14.43 -1.75
CA ALA A 84 -1.36 15.68 -2.49
C ALA A 84 -1.50 15.45 -4.00
N THR A 85 -0.65 14.60 -4.59
CA THR A 85 -0.72 14.28 -6.03
C THR A 85 -2.07 13.67 -6.42
N ASN A 86 -2.71 12.94 -5.49
CA ASN A 86 -3.96 12.24 -5.73
C ASN A 86 -5.19 12.96 -5.17
N ALA A 87 -5.05 14.13 -4.55
CA ALA A 87 -6.12 14.81 -3.81
C ALA A 87 -7.42 14.94 -4.63
N ASN A 88 -7.31 15.33 -5.91
CA ASN A 88 -8.46 15.51 -6.81
C ASN A 88 -9.19 14.21 -7.17
N SER A 89 -8.55 13.05 -6.99
CA SER A 89 -9.13 11.74 -7.26
C SER A 89 -9.74 11.08 -6.02
N ILE A 90 -9.51 11.66 -4.84
CA ILE A 90 -10.00 11.13 -3.56
C ILE A 90 -11.41 11.66 -3.35
N LYS A 91 -12.39 10.77 -3.43
CA LYS A 91 -13.74 11.10 -2.97
C LYS A 91 -13.70 11.26 -1.46
N LYS A 92 -14.09 12.43 -0.97
CA LYS A 92 -14.23 12.68 0.46
C LYS A 92 -15.30 11.74 1.04
N ASP A 93 -14.92 10.97 2.04
CA ASP A 93 -15.82 10.14 2.82
C ASP A 93 -15.34 10.06 4.28
N TRP A 94 -16.15 9.45 5.14
CA TRP A 94 -15.88 9.34 6.57
C TRP A 94 -14.59 8.54 6.87
N PHE A 95 -14.24 7.56 6.02
CA PHE A 95 -13.05 6.74 6.20
C PHE A 95 -11.79 7.55 5.89
N ILE A 96 -11.84 8.40 4.86
CA ILE A 96 -10.76 9.32 4.50
C ILE A 96 -10.52 10.35 5.58
N ASP A 97 -11.59 10.99 6.09
CA ASP A 97 -11.48 11.96 7.17
C ASP A 97 -10.89 11.31 8.44
N TRP A 98 -11.31 10.07 8.75
CA TRP A 98 -10.74 9.31 9.86
C TRP A 98 -9.26 8.95 9.64
N LEU A 99 -8.89 8.48 8.45
CA LEU A 99 -7.52 8.08 8.12
C LEU A 99 -6.56 9.26 8.22
N TRP A 100 -6.94 10.42 7.67
CA TRP A 100 -6.15 11.64 7.74
C TRP A 100 -5.96 12.12 9.17
N GLY A 101 -7.03 12.22 9.95
CA GLY A 101 -6.92 12.60 11.35
C GLY A 101 -6.05 11.62 12.15
N LYS A 102 -6.10 10.32 11.84
CA LYS A 102 -5.22 9.35 12.47
C LYS A 102 -3.76 9.56 12.09
N LEU A 103 -3.47 9.73 10.81
CA LEU A 103 -2.10 9.93 10.35
C LEU A 103 -1.47 11.22 10.89
N GLU A 104 -2.25 12.28 10.97
CA GLU A 104 -1.84 13.56 11.54
C GLU A 104 -1.47 13.40 13.02
N ASN A 105 -2.35 12.77 13.82
CA ASN A 105 -2.11 12.58 15.25
C ASN A 105 -0.96 11.60 15.56
N ASP A 106 -0.87 10.50 14.82
CA ASP A 106 0.09 9.43 15.13
C ASP A 106 1.49 9.71 14.57
N PHE A 107 1.59 10.48 13.48
CA PHE A 107 2.86 10.65 12.72
C PHE A 107 3.21 12.10 12.36
N GLY A 108 2.34 13.08 12.63
CA GLY A 108 2.54 14.47 12.21
C GLY A 108 2.31 14.71 10.71
N PHE A 109 1.56 13.82 10.05
CA PHE A 109 1.20 13.92 8.63
C PHE A 109 0.28 15.11 8.36
N HIS A 110 0.60 15.89 7.33
CA HIS A 110 -0.25 16.99 6.87
C HIS A 110 -1.17 16.51 5.73
N PRO A 111 -2.48 16.39 5.97
CA PRO A 111 -3.41 15.99 4.92
C PRO A 111 -3.47 17.03 3.80
N PRO A 112 -3.77 16.61 2.57
CA PRO A 112 -3.89 17.54 1.46
C PRO A 112 -5.04 18.53 1.74
N THR A 113 -4.72 19.82 1.68
CA THR A 113 -5.73 20.88 1.71
C THR A 113 -6.47 20.86 0.37
N ASN A 114 -7.76 20.53 0.39
CA ASN A 114 -8.63 20.77 -0.75
C ASN A 114 -8.67 22.29 -0.98
N HIS A 115 -7.87 22.81 -1.90
CA HIS A 115 -8.11 24.13 -2.43
C HIS A 115 -9.41 24.02 -3.26
N GLU A 116 -10.43 24.75 -2.81
CA GLU A 116 -11.68 25.01 -3.52
C GLU A 116 -11.44 25.52 -4.95
#